data_AF-A0A090W4L4-F1
#
_entry.id   AF-A0A090W4L4-F1
#
_cell.length_a   1.000
_cell.length_b   1.000
_cell.length_c   1.000
_cell.angle_alpha   90.00
_cell.angle_beta   90.00
_cell.angle_gamma   90.00
#
_symmetry.space_group_name_H-M   'P 1'
#
loop_
_entity.id
_entity.type
_entity.pdbx_description
1 polymer ?
#
loop_
_entity_poly.entity_id
_entity_poly.type
_entity_poly.pdbx_seq_one_letter_code
_entity_poly.pdbx_strand_id
1 'polypeptide(L)' 'MKKILVIDNYDSFTYNLVHYLEDLNCDVTVVRNDKLVLEDVEPFNKIVLSPGQEFQTKLVY' A
#
# COMPACT_ATOMS: atom_id res chain seq x y z
N MET A 1 -2.70 5.49 -18.26
CA MET A 1 -1.91 5.44 -17.01
C MET A 1 -2.45 4.29 -16.18
N LYS A 2 -1.61 3.40 -15.65
CA LYS A 2 -2.09 2.32 -14.76
C LYS A 2 -2.36 2.90 -13.38
N LYS A 3 -3.56 2.70 -12.84
CA LYS A 3 -3.91 3.09 -11.47
C LYS A 3 -3.43 2.03 -10.50
N ILE A 4 -2.57 2.40 -9.56
CA ILE A 4 -2.01 1.50 -8.55
C ILE A 4 -2.37 2.02 -7.16
N LEU A 5 -2.98 1.14 -6.37
CA LEU A 5 -3.18 1.37 -4.95
C LEU A 5 -1.98 0.81 -4.18
N VAL A 6 -1.33 1.65 -3.39
CA VAL A 6 -0.32 1.22 -2.42
C VAL A 6 -0.96 1.22 -1.04
N ILE A 7 -0.98 0.06 -0.39
CA ILE A 7 -1.45 -0.10 0.98
C ILE A 7 -0.25 0.00 1.91
N ASP A 8 -0.20 1.06 2.72
CA ASP A 8 0.90 1.36 3.63
C ASP A 8 0.64 0.76 5.03
N ASN A 9 1.51 -0.16 5.43
CA ASN A 9 1.54 -0.83 6.73
C ASN A 9 2.42 -0.11 7.77
N TYR A 10 2.56 1.22 7.69
CA TYR A 10 3.43 2.01 8.57
C TYR A 10 4.91 1.73 8.37
N ASP A 11 5.31 1.61 7.12
CA ASP A 11 6.67 1.29 6.73
C ASP A 11 7.38 2.45 6.06
N SER A 12 8.66 2.61 6.38
CA SER A 12 9.48 3.71 5.88
C SER A 12 9.86 3.56 4.40
N PHE A 13 9.71 2.38 3.80
CA PHE A 13 9.99 2.14 2.38
C PHE A 13 8.82 2.45 1.45
N THR A 14 7.62 2.75 1.97
CA THR A 14 6.42 3.02 1.15
C THR A 14 6.68 4.05 0.07
N TYR A 15 7.35 5.16 0.38
CA TYR A 15 7.60 6.23 -0.61
C TYR A 15 8.65 5.85 -1.65
N ASN A 16 9.60 4.97 -1.34
CA ASN A 16 10.53 4.46 -2.34
C ASN A 16 9.78 3.67 -3.43
N LEU A 17 8.82 2.84 -3.01
CA LEU A 17 7.94 2.13 -3.94
C LEU A 17 7.09 3.09 -4.77
N VAL A 18 6.50 4.11 -4.14
CA VAL A 18 5.70 5.13 -4.85
C VAL A 18 6.51 5.79 -5.95
N HIS A 19 7.73 6.24 -5.65
CA HIS A 19 8.61 6.87 -6.64
C HIS A 19 8.96 5.96 -7.81
N TYR A 20 9.28 4.68 -7.55
CA TYR A 20 9.52 3.73 -8.64
C TYR A 20 8.29 3.52 -9.53
N LEU A 21 7.08 3.56 -8.97
CA LEU A 21 5.84 3.41 -9.73
C LEU A 21 5.51 4.68 -10.54
N GLU A 22 5.75 5.86 -9.96
CA GLU A 22 5.61 7.15 -10.62
C GLU A 22 6.59 7.28 -11.80
N ASP A 23 7.85 6.88 -11.63
CA ASP A 23 8.88 6.83 -12.69
C ASP A 23 8.48 5.90 -13.85
N LEU A 24 7.63 4.91 -13.58
CA LEU A 24 7.04 4.00 -14.58
C LEU A 24 5.73 4.53 -15.18
N ASN A 25 5.41 5.82 -15.00
CA ASN A 25 4.18 6.48 -15.44
C ASN A 25 2.89 5.80 -14.90
N CYS A 26 2.92 5.36 -13.63
CA CYS A 26 1.71 4.91 -12.93
C CYS A 26 1.02 6.07 -12.19
N ASP A 27 -0.30 5.97 -12.04
CA ASP A 27 -1.12 6.83 -11.19
C ASP A 27 -1.24 6.16 -9.83
N VAL A 28 -0.54 6.68 -8.82
CA VAL A 28 -0.36 6.00 -7.53
C VAL A 28 -1.21 6.66 -6.46
N THR A 29 -2.01 5.86 -5.75
CA THR A 29 -2.74 6.31 -4.56
C THR A 29 -2.24 5.51 -3.36
N VAL A 30 -1.89 6.18 -2.26
CA VAL A 30 -1.42 5.54 -1.02
C VAL A 30 -2.51 5.61 0.04
N VAL A 31 -2.87 4.48 0.64
CA VAL A 31 -3.85 4.40 1.73
C VAL A 31 -3.27 3.54 2.85
N ARG A 32 -3.55 3.90 4.12
CA ARG A 32 -3.13 3.08 5.27
C ARG A 32 -4.00 1.82 5.37
N ASN A 33 -3.41 0.71 5.81
CA ASN A 33 -4.12 -0.57 5.91
C ASN A 33 -5.40 -0.55 6.77
N ASP A 34 -5.46 0.34 7.76
CA ASP A 34 -6.55 0.53 8.71
C ASP A 34 -7.60 1.55 8.24
N LYS A 35 -7.36 2.20 7.11
CA LYS A 35 -8.22 3.26 6.53
C LYS A 35 -8.80 2.89 5.17
N LEU A 36 -8.57 1.67 4.69
CA LEU A 36 -9.05 1.20 3.40
C LEU A 36 -10.42 0.53 3.54
N VAL A 37 -11.40 0.95 2.72
CA VAL A 37 -12.66 0.22 2.53
C VAL A 37 -12.58 -0.60 1.24
N LEU A 38 -13.21 -1.77 1.20
CA LEU A 38 -13.12 -2.67 0.03
C LEU A 38 -13.69 -2.03 -1.24
N GLU A 39 -14.72 -1.20 -1.13
CA GLU A 39 -15.29 -0.47 -2.28
C GLU A 39 -14.29 0.50 -2.91
N ASP A 40 -13.34 1.03 -2.13
CA ASP A 40 -12.33 1.96 -2.63
C ASP A 40 -11.34 1.29 -3.60
N VAL A 41 -11.30 -0.04 -3.64
CA VAL A 41 -10.31 -0.81 -4.41
C VAL A 41 -10.74 -0.98 -5.88
N GLU A 42 -12.04 -0.95 -6.18
CA GLU A 42 -12.58 -1.18 -7.53
C GLU A 42 -11.94 -0.34 -8.66
N PRO A 43 -11.57 0.94 -8.45
CA PRO A 43 -11.01 1.77 -9.51
C PRO A 43 -9.56 1.43 -9.90
N PHE A 44 -8.87 0.55 -9.16
CA PHE A 44 -7.44 0.30 -9.32
C PHE A 44 -7.14 -0.93 -10.20
N ASN A 45 -6.09 -0.87 -11.01
CA ASN A 45 -5.67 -1.98 -11.86
C ASN A 45 -4.78 -2.99 -11.11
N LYS A 46 -4.05 -2.50 -10.10
CA LYS A 46 -3.09 -3.26 -9.30
C LYS A 46 -3.08 -2.73 -7.87
N ILE A 47 -2.76 -3.61 -6.94
CA ILE A 47 -2.57 -3.30 -5.53
C ILE A 47 -1.16 -3.72 -5.17
N VAL A 48 -0.45 -2.89 -4.42
CA VAL A 48 0.84 -3.21 -3.84
C VAL A 48 0.73 -3.01 -2.33
N LEU A 49 1.08 -4.04 -1.57
CA LEU A 49 1.20 -3.94 -0.12
C LEU A 49 2.62 -3.47 0.19
N SER A 50 2.77 -2.40 0.96
CA SER A 50 4.08 -1.99 1.45
C SER A 50 4.66 -3.10 2.34
N PRO A 51 6.00 -3.17 2.47
CA PRO A 51 6.62 -3.88 3.57
C PRO A 51 6.08 -3.37 4.91
N GLY A 52 6.39 -4.08 6.00
CA GLY A 52 6.03 -3.66 7.35
C GLY A 52 6.46 -4.72 8.35
N GLN A 53 6.61 -4.35 9.62
CA GLN A 53 6.95 -5.32 10.66
C GLN A 53 5.73 -6.16 11.02
N GLU A 54 5.78 -7.45 10.70
CA GLU A 54 4.86 -8.45 11.23
C GLU A 54 5.42 -9.06 12.50
N PHE A 55 5.45 -8.30 13.59
CA PHE A 55 5.61 -8.88 14.92
C PHE A 55 4.59 -8.30 15.89
N GLN A 56 3.34 -8.72 15.73
CA GLN A 56 2.46 -8.85 16.89
C GLN A 56 2.42 -10.31 17.29
N THR A 57 3.47 -10.78 17.96
CA THR A 57 3.30 -11.90 18.89
C THR A 57 2.39 -11.39 20.00
N LYS A 58 1.07 -11.48 19.81
CA LYS A 58 0.15 -11.48 20.94
C LYS A 58 0.45 -12.76 21.70
N LEU A 59 1.34 -12.68 22.68
CA LEU A 59 1.42 -13.66 23.75
C LEU A 59 0.03 -13.71 24.37
N VAL A 60 -0.74 -14.71 23.96
CA VAL A 60 -1.97 -15.10 24.63
C VAL A 60 -1.51 -15.79 25.92
N TYR A 61 -1.64 -15.09 27.04
CA TYR A 61 -1.64 -15.71 28.37
C TYR A 61 -3.05 -16.24 28.65
#